data_AF-K5X8F5-F1
#
_entry.id   AF-K5X8F5-F1
#
_cell.length_a   1.000
_cell.length_b   1.000
_cell.length_c   1.000
_cell.angle_alpha   90.00
_cell.angle_beta   90.00
_cell.angle_gamma   90.00
#
_symmetry.space_group_name_H-M   'P 1'
#
loop_
_entity.id
_entity.type
_entity.pdbx_description
1 polymer ?
#
loop_
_entity_poly.entity_id
_entity_poly.type
_entity_poly.pdbx_seq_one_letter_code
_entity_poly.pdbx_strand_id
1 'polypeptide(L)'
;MNQYRKLDDTITMRLNRTNAQFRDLEREGVVRGSVQDEVCAHLWKDLVENWKRRTDIISYCDGVVDQSMSENRKQLESQETDPVQQRKIQGALYAEEVKRNQVHNELAVEKIVRNRSLDAFRSRCRYFEPPLTDADARKWWEAAQAGR
;
A
#
# COMPACT_ATOMS: atom_id res chain seq x y z
N MET A 1 -12.32 0.75 -2.20
CA MET A 1 -11.26 1.76 -1.98
C MET A 1 -11.47 2.66 -0.75
N ASN A 2 -12.68 3.18 -0.44
CA ASN A 2 -12.89 3.99 0.79
C ASN A 2 -12.48 3.30 2.11
N GLN A 3 -12.61 1.97 2.19
CA GLN A 3 -12.19 1.20 3.37
C GLN A 3 -10.66 1.16 3.55
N TYR A 4 -9.88 1.26 2.46
CA TYR A 4 -8.42 1.27 2.50
C TYR A 4 -7.86 2.64 2.90
N ARG A 5 -8.52 3.74 2.51
CA ARG A 5 -8.22 5.07 3.06
C ARG A 5 -8.46 5.14 4.58
N LYS A 6 -9.54 4.53 5.07
CA LYS A 6 -9.78 4.39 6.52
C LYS A 6 -8.69 3.55 7.21
N LEU A 7 -8.17 2.53 6.54
CA LEU A 7 -7.02 1.77 7.04
C LEU A 7 -5.75 2.63 7.11
N ASP A 8 -5.51 3.53 6.15
CA ASP A 8 -4.37 4.47 6.15
C ASP A 8 -4.46 5.49 7.29
N ASP A 9 -5.66 6.06 7.50
CA ASP A 9 -5.92 6.92 8.66
C ASP A 9 -5.69 6.15 9.96
N THR A 10 -6.06 4.86 10.00
CA THR A 10 -5.82 3.99 11.15
C THR A 10 -4.32 3.74 11.38
N ILE A 11 -3.51 3.57 10.33
CA ILE A 11 -2.04 3.43 10.45
C ILE A 11 -1.43 4.71 11.01
N THR A 12 -1.81 5.87 10.47
CA THR A 12 -1.32 7.16 10.97
C THR A 12 -1.75 7.41 12.42
N MET A 13 -3.00 7.11 12.74
CA MET A 13 -3.54 7.21 14.11
C MET A 13 -2.86 6.23 15.07
N ARG A 14 -2.57 5.01 14.63
CA ARG A 14 -1.85 4.01 15.43
C ARG A 14 -0.41 4.47 15.68
N LEU A 15 0.29 4.93 14.64
CA LEU A 15 1.61 5.59 14.76
C LEU A 15 1.57 6.75 15.75
N ASN A 16 0.57 7.63 15.67
CA ASN A 16 0.41 8.75 16.59
C ASN A 16 0.15 8.31 18.03
N ARG A 17 -0.77 7.36 18.23
CA ARG A 17 -1.16 6.86 19.56
C ARG A 17 -0.01 6.14 20.24
N THR A 18 0.63 5.22 19.52
CA THR A 18 1.77 4.46 20.02
C THR A 18 2.90 5.41 20.41
N ASN A 19 3.21 6.43 19.60
CA ASN A 19 4.22 7.42 19.96
C ASN A 19 3.84 8.33 21.15
N ALA A 20 2.56 8.70 21.30
CA ALA A 20 2.11 9.48 22.45
C ALA A 20 2.34 8.70 23.76
N GLN A 21 1.98 7.42 23.77
CA GLN A 21 2.20 6.53 24.92
C GLN A 21 3.70 6.43 25.29
N PHE A 22 4.59 6.41 24.30
CA PHE A 22 6.03 6.36 24.57
C PHE A 22 6.62 7.67 25.06
N ARG A 23 6.14 8.82 24.57
CA ARG A 23 6.53 10.12 25.13
C ARG A 23 6.13 10.27 26.59
N ASP A 24 4.99 9.71 26.97
CA ASP A 24 4.56 9.72 28.37
C ASP A 24 5.47 8.83 29.22
N LEU A 25 5.82 7.62 28.75
CA LEU A 25 6.79 6.74 29.43
C LEU A 25 8.21 7.33 29.53
N GLU A 26 8.64 8.08 28.50
CA GLU A 26 9.91 8.81 28.50
C GLU A 26 9.90 9.96 29.52
N ARG A 27 8.80 10.72 29.61
CA ARG A 27 8.60 11.79 30.62
C ARG A 27 8.62 11.25 32.04
N GLU A 28 8.04 10.06 32.25
CA GLU A 28 8.05 9.37 33.54
C GLU A 28 9.43 8.76 33.87
N GLY A 29 10.40 8.82 32.95
CA GLY A 29 11.76 8.31 33.16
C GLY A 29 11.84 6.78 33.22
N VAL A 30 10.76 6.09 32.84
CA VAL A 30 10.64 4.62 32.89
C VAL A 30 11.48 3.95 31.80
N VAL A 31 11.80 4.68 30.72
CA VAL A 31 12.44 4.15 29.53
C VAL A 31 13.62 5.03 29.09
N ARG A 32 14.81 4.44 28.91
CA ARG A 32 15.98 5.05 28.24
C ARG A 32 16.58 4.10 27.20
N GLY A 33 16.74 4.58 25.97
CA GLY A 33 17.78 4.15 25.02
C GLY A 33 17.72 2.74 24.39
N SER A 34 16.89 1.80 24.83
CA SER A 34 16.76 0.47 24.16
C SER A 34 15.34 0.11 23.75
N VAL A 35 14.35 0.41 24.61
CA VAL A 35 12.93 0.13 24.32
C VAL A 35 12.43 0.99 23.16
N GLN A 36 12.95 2.21 23.00
CA GLN A 36 12.59 3.08 21.87
C GLN A 36 13.00 2.45 20.52
N ASP A 37 14.16 1.80 20.46
CA ASP A 37 14.66 1.15 19.25
C ASP A 37 13.87 -0.13 18.93
N GLU A 38 13.54 -0.93 19.97
CA GLU A 38 12.70 -2.12 19.83
C GLU A 38 11.28 -1.76 19.36
N VAL A 39 10.73 -0.66 19.87
CA VAL A 39 9.43 -0.12 19.45
C VAL A 39 9.48 0.38 18.01
N CYS A 40 10.50 1.15 17.64
CA CYS A 40 10.69 1.60 16.27
C CYS A 40 10.85 0.41 15.31
N ALA A 41 11.50 -0.68 15.75
CA ALA A 41 11.59 -1.93 15.00
C ALA A 41 10.22 -2.60 14.81
N HIS A 42 9.42 -2.69 15.87
CA HIS A 42 8.06 -3.22 15.79
C HIS A 42 7.16 -2.38 14.87
N LEU A 43 7.18 -1.05 15.02
CA LEU A 43 6.43 -0.14 14.17
C LEU A 43 6.88 -0.23 12.71
N TRP A 44 8.19 -0.37 12.47
CA TRP A 44 8.74 -0.54 11.14
C TRP A 44 8.26 -1.84 10.50
N LYS A 45 8.29 -2.95 11.25
CA LYS A 45 7.78 -4.25 10.79
C LYS A 45 6.30 -4.16 10.41
N ASP A 46 5.48 -3.60 11.30
CA ASP A 46 4.05 -3.39 11.04
C ASP A 46 3.84 -2.56 9.77
N LEU A 47 4.62 -1.48 9.60
CA LEU A 47 4.51 -0.60 8.44
C LEU A 47 4.85 -1.33 7.13
N VAL A 48 5.96 -2.07 7.10
CA VAL A 48 6.39 -2.86 5.94
C VAL A 48 5.38 -3.95 5.60
N GLU A 49 4.87 -4.68 6.59
CA GLU A 49 3.85 -5.70 6.37
C GLU A 49 2.57 -5.11 5.76
N ASN A 50 2.15 -3.93 6.19
CA ASN A 50 0.99 -3.26 5.61
C ASN A 50 1.23 -2.82 4.15
N TRP A 51 2.42 -2.29 3.85
CA TRP A 51 2.78 -1.96 2.47
C TRP A 51 2.82 -3.20 1.56
N LYS A 52 3.38 -4.31 2.05
CA LYS A 52 3.39 -5.60 1.33
C LYS A 52 1.96 -6.05 1.02
N ARG A 53 1.11 -6.18 2.05
CA ARG A 53 -0.29 -6.60 1.90
C ARG A 53 -1.07 -5.73 0.92
N ARG A 54 -0.89 -4.42 0.96
CA ARG A 54 -1.59 -3.49 0.03
C ARG A 54 -1.08 -3.62 -1.39
N THR A 55 0.24 -3.72 -1.57
CA THR A 55 0.84 -3.93 -2.89
C THR A 55 0.33 -5.23 -3.52
N ASP A 56 0.29 -6.32 -2.75
CA ASP A 56 -0.22 -7.62 -3.23
C ASP A 56 -1.69 -7.55 -3.67
N ILE A 57 -2.54 -6.86 -2.88
CA ILE A 57 -3.96 -6.68 -3.22
C ILE A 57 -4.12 -5.84 -4.50
N ILE A 58 -3.40 -4.73 -4.62
CA ILE A 58 -3.50 -3.87 -5.80
C ILE A 58 -3.03 -4.63 -7.05
N SER A 59 -1.91 -5.35 -6.97
CA SER A 59 -1.40 -6.18 -8.07
C SER A 59 -2.36 -7.30 -8.44
N TYR A 60 -3.02 -7.93 -7.46
CA TYR A 60 -4.06 -8.92 -7.73
C TYR A 60 -5.25 -8.29 -8.46
N CYS A 61 -5.75 -7.15 -7.98
CA CYS A 61 -6.86 -6.45 -8.63
C CYS A 61 -6.52 -6.04 -10.06
N ASP A 62 -5.28 -5.60 -10.31
CA ASP A 62 -4.80 -5.24 -11.66
C ASP A 62 -4.83 -6.46 -12.58
N GLY A 63 -4.31 -7.60 -12.12
CA GLY A 63 -4.33 -8.86 -12.88
C GLY A 63 -5.74 -9.35 -13.20
N VAL A 64 -6.69 -9.22 -12.26
CA VAL A 64 -8.09 -9.60 -12.50
C VAL A 64 -8.74 -8.73 -13.58
N VAL A 65 -8.50 -7.41 -13.55
CA VAL A 65 -9.05 -6.49 -14.56
C VAL A 65 -8.41 -6.73 -15.93
N ASP A 66 -7.09 -6.90 -15.98
CA ASP A 66 -6.38 -7.20 -17.23
C ASP A 66 -6.84 -8.54 -17.84
N GLN A 67 -7.06 -9.57 -17.00
CA GLN A 67 -7.62 -10.85 -17.45
C GLN A 67 -9.03 -10.66 -18.02
N SER A 68 -9.92 -9.97 -17.31
CA SER A 68 -11.29 -9.73 -17.76
C SER A 68 -11.33 -8.95 -19.09
N MET A 69 -10.46 -7.95 -19.25
CA MET A 69 -10.30 -7.20 -20.50
C MET A 69 -9.81 -8.09 -21.65
N SER A 70 -8.84 -8.96 -21.40
CA SER A 70 -8.32 -9.91 -22.39
C SER A 70 -9.39 -10.89 -22.87
N GLU A 71 -10.20 -11.42 -21.94
CA GLU A 71 -11.31 -12.32 -22.24
C GLU A 71 -12.39 -11.62 -23.08
N ASN A 72 -12.79 -10.40 -22.69
CA ASN A 72 -13.78 -9.62 -23.45
C ASN A 72 -13.29 -9.24 -24.85
N ARG A 73 -11.99 -8.94 -25.02
CA ARG A 73 -11.39 -8.68 -26.35
C ARG A 73 -11.42 -9.93 -27.22
N LYS A 74 -11.04 -11.10 -26.69
CA LYS A 74 -11.12 -12.37 -27.42
C LYS A 74 -12.54 -12.72 -27.85
N GLN A 75 -13.53 -12.42 -27.01
CA GLN A 75 -14.96 -12.62 -27.34
C GLN A 75 -15.46 -11.65 -28.42
N LEU A 76 -14.88 -10.46 -28.53
CA LEU A 76 -15.23 -9.51 -29.60
C LEU A 76 -14.59 -9.89 -30.94
N GLU A 77 -13.38 -10.48 -30.90
CA GLU A 77 -12.65 -10.96 -32.08
C GLU A 77 -13.22 -12.26 -32.67
N SER A 78 -14.04 -13.00 -31.92
CA SER A 78 -14.71 -14.19 -32.44
C SER A 78 -15.84 -13.81 -33.41
N GLN A 79 -15.78 -14.36 -34.62
CA GLN A 79 -16.62 -13.99 -35.78
C GLN A 79 -18.12 -14.32 -35.65
N GLU A 80 -18.57 -14.93 -34.54
CA GLU A 80 -19.95 -15.41 -34.35
C GLU A 80 -20.82 -14.54 -33.44
N THR A 81 -20.36 -13.35 -33.02
CA THR A 81 -21.15 -12.50 -32.11
C THR A 81 -22.22 -11.68 -32.84
N ASP A 82 -23.49 -11.91 -32.48
CA ASP A 82 -24.65 -11.08 -32.85
C ASP A 82 -24.36 -9.58 -32.55
N PRO A 83 -24.70 -8.63 -33.45
CA PRO A 83 -24.61 -7.19 -33.22
C PRO A 83 -25.07 -6.69 -31.84
N VAL A 84 -26.11 -7.32 -31.24
CA VAL A 84 -26.57 -6.96 -29.90
C VAL A 84 -25.56 -7.39 -28.82
N GLN A 85 -24.95 -8.57 -28.98
CA GLN A 85 -23.92 -9.07 -28.06
C GLN A 85 -22.63 -8.28 -28.20
N GLN A 86 -22.24 -7.89 -29.42
CA GLN A 86 -21.08 -7.03 -29.65
C GLN A 86 -21.21 -5.69 -28.90
N ARG A 87 -22.38 -5.04 -28.94
CA ARG A 87 -22.62 -3.79 -28.18
C ARG A 87 -22.50 -4.00 -26.68
N LYS A 88 -23.00 -5.13 -26.15
CA LYS A 88 -22.86 -5.47 -24.73
C LYS A 88 -21.40 -5.67 -24.33
N ILE A 89 -20.63 -6.42 -25.12
CA ILE A 89 -19.20 -6.66 -24.89
C ILE A 89 -18.42 -5.34 -24.96
N GLN A 90 -18.72 -4.46 -25.92
CA GLN A 90 -18.12 -3.13 -26.00
C GLN A 90 -18.42 -2.27 -24.77
N GLY A 91 -19.66 -2.30 -24.27
CA GLY A 91 -20.04 -1.63 -23.03
C GLY A 91 -19.29 -2.16 -21.82
N ALA A 92 -19.11 -3.49 -21.72
CA ALA A 92 -18.33 -4.13 -20.68
C ALA A 92 -16.85 -3.75 -20.76
N LEU A 93 -16.25 -3.75 -21.96
CA LEU A 93 -14.87 -3.32 -22.19
C LEU A 93 -14.64 -1.87 -21.74
N TYR A 94 -15.58 -0.96 -22.02
CA TYR A 94 -15.47 0.42 -21.56
C TYR A 94 -15.50 0.51 -20.02
N ALA A 95 -16.43 -0.22 -19.38
CA ALA A 95 -16.52 -0.25 -17.92
C ALA A 95 -15.24 -0.84 -17.27
N GLU A 96 -14.69 -1.90 -17.85
CA GLU A 96 -13.44 -2.51 -17.39
C GLU A 96 -12.23 -1.59 -17.64
N GLU A 97 -12.19 -0.83 -18.74
CA GLU A 97 -11.13 0.18 -18.97
C GLU A 97 -11.15 1.28 -17.91
N VAL A 98 -12.34 1.74 -17.49
CA VAL A 98 -12.46 2.71 -16.39
C VAL A 98 -11.95 2.10 -15.07
N LYS A 99 -12.31 0.85 -14.77
CA LYS A 99 -11.81 0.14 -13.58
C LYS A 99 -10.30 -0.04 -13.63
N ARG A 100 -9.75 -0.38 -14.79
CA ARG A 100 -8.30 -0.52 -15.02
C ARG A 100 -7.60 0.78 -14.65
N ASN A 101 -8.02 1.89 -15.24
CA ASN A 101 -7.47 3.20 -14.92
C ASN A 101 -7.60 3.53 -13.42
N GLN A 102 -8.71 3.16 -12.79
CA GLN A 102 -8.86 3.30 -11.34
C GLN A 102 -7.83 2.48 -10.56
N VAL A 103 -7.64 1.19 -10.86
CA VAL A 103 -6.67 0.32 -10.17
C VAL A 103 -5.23 0.77 -10.42
N HIS A 104 -4.90 1.19 -11.64
CA HIS A 104 -3.59 1.77 -11.97
C HIS A 104 -3.31 3.04 -11.15
N ASN A 105 -4.31 3.90 -10.96
CA ASN A 105 -4.18 5.07 -10.10
C ASN A 105 -3.92 4.69 -8.63
N GLU A 106 -4.38 3.53 -8.18
CA GLU A 106 -4.16 3.07 -6.80
C GLU A 106 -2.70 2.67 -6.56
N LEU A 107 -1.94 2.26 -7.58
CA LEU A 107 -0.49 2.11 -7.48
C LEU A 107 0.20 3.45 -7.18
N ALA A 108 -0.27 4.53 -7.80
CA ALA A 108 0.24 5.88 -7.53
C ALA A 108 -0.16 6.36 -6.12
N VAL A 109 -1.40 6.10 -5.71
CA VAL A 109 -1.86 6.38 -4.33
C VAL A 109 -1.01 5.61 -3.31
N GLU A 110 -0.71 4.34 -3.56
CA GLU A 110 0.12 3.53 -2.68
C GLU A 110 1.53 4.10 -2.53
N LYS A 111 2.12 4.61 -3.61
CA LYS A 111 3.41 5.33 -3.55
C LYS A 111 3.31 6.57 -2.65
N ILE A 112 2.24 7.36 -2.75
CA ILE A 112 2.02 8.54 -1.89
C ILE A 112 1.86 8.13 -0.42
N VAL A 113 1.07 7.10 -0.14
CA VAL A 113 0.85 6.57 1.21
C VAL A 113 2.16 6.09 1.82
N ARG A 114 2.97 5.36 1.06
CA ARG A 114 4.30 4.89 1.47
C ARG A 114 5.21 6.06 1.84
N ASN A 115 5.30 7.09 1.01
CA ASN A 115 6.13 8.26 1.28
C ASN A 115 5.68 9.00 2.55
N ARG A 116 4.37 9.27 2.69
CA ARG A 116 3.82 9.98 3.86
C ARG A 116 4.00 9.20 5.15
N SER A 117 3.74 7.89 5.12
CA SER A 117 3.88 7.04 6.30
C SER A 117 5.35 6.84 6.69
N LEU A 118 6.27 6.79 5.72
CA LEU A 118 7.72 6.81 6.00
C LEU A 118 8.17 8.14 6.62
N ASP A 119 7.72 9.28 6.10
CA ASP A 119 8.09 10.58 6.66
C ASP A 119 7.54 10.75 8.09
N ALA A 120 6.30 10.31 8.31
CA ALA A 120 5.72 10.24 9.64
C ALA A 120 6.54 9.34 10.57
N PHE A 121 6.96 8.15 10.11
CA PHE A 121 7.83 7.25 10.86
C PHE A 121 9.18 7.91 11.19
N ARG A 122 9.87 8.51 10.22
CA ARG A 122 11.18 9.16 10.42
C ARG A 122 11.17 10.34 11.36
N SER A 123 10.10 11.14 11.35
CA SER A 123 9.94 12.24 12.31
C SER A 123 9.86 11.76 13.77
N ARG A 124 9.54 10.48 13.99
CA ARG A 124 9.34 9.86 15.30
C ARG A 124 10.51 8.94 15.68
N CYS A 125 11.03 8.19 14.72
CA CYS A 125 12.15 7.25 14.84
C CYS A 125 13.37 7.79 14.07
N ARG A 126 13.93 8.92 14.51
CA ARG A 126 14.94 9.69 13.75
C ARG A 126 16.25 8.92 13.51
N TYR A 127 16.67 8.11 14.47
CA TYR A 127 17.93 7.37 14.45
C TYR A 127 17.75 5.89 14.11
N PHE A 128 16.52 5.48 13.79
CA PHE A 128 16.24 4.09 13.46
C PHE A 128 16.78 3.75 12.08
N GLU A 129 17.49 2.63 12.01
CA GLU A 129 17.82 1.94 10.77
C GLU A 129 17.35 0.48 10.84
N PRO A 130 16.76 -0.06 9.76
CA PRO A 130 16.39 -1.47 9.74
C PRO A 130 17.61 -2.37 9.98
N PRO A 131 17.50 -3.41 10.82
CA PRO A 131 18.60 -4.34 11.06
C PRO A 131 19.00 -5.06 9.77
N LEU A 132 20.31 -5.26 9.57
CA LEU A 132 20.87 -5.89 8.37
C LEU A 132 20.40 -7.33 8.13
N THR A 133 19.84 -7.96 9.16
CA THR A 133 19.29 -9.33 9.10
C THR A 133 17.97 -9.41 8.35
N ASP A 134 17.25 -8.30 8.18
CA ASP A 134 15.98 -8.25 7.46
C ASP A 134 16.17 -7.59 6.08
N ALA A 135 16.66 -8.39 5.13
CA ALA A 135 16.91 -7.96 3.75
C ALA A 135 15.64 -7.44 3.05
N ASP A 136 14.49 -8.01 3.39
CA ASP A 136 13.20 -7.62 2.86
C ASP A 136 12.82 -6.22 3.35
N ALA A 137 12.82 -6.01 4.67
CA ALA A 137 12.53 -4.71 5.24
C ALA A 137 13.53 -3.64 4.77
N ARG A 138 14.79 -4.03 4.53
CA ARG A 138 15.80 -3.13 3.94
C ARG A 138 15.47 -2.72 2.51
N LYS A 139 15.03 -3.66 1.67
CA LYS A 139 14.55 -3.35 0.31
C LYS A 139 13.40 -2.34 0.34
N TRP A 140 12.46 -2.48 1.28
CA TRP A 140 11.37 -1.52 1.46
C TRP A 140 11.84 -0.16 1.96
N TRP A 141 12.84 -0.14 2.85
CA TRP A 141 13.49 1.09 3.31
C TRP A 141 14.16 1.86 2.18
N GLU A 142 14.93 1.18 1.33
CA GLU A 142 15.64 1.79 0.19
C GLU A 142 14.67 2.21 -0.92
N ALA A 143 13.69 1.37 -1.26
CA ALA A 143 12.67 1.70 -2.25
C ALA A 143 11.86 2.94 -1.86
N ALA A 144 11.56 3.10 -0.56
CA ALA A 144 10.86 4.27 -0.06
C ALA A 144 11.77 5.51 0.07
N GLN A 145 13.11 5.34 0.12
CA GLN A 145 14.07 6.45 0.00
C GLN A 145 14.25 6.94 -1.44
N ALA A 146 14.33 6.01 -2.39
CA ALA A 146 14.56 6.30 -3.81
C ALA A 146 13.38 7.02 -4.49
N GLY A 147 12.21 7.04 -3.85
CA GLY A 147 11.00 7.70 -4.32
C GLY A 147 10.83 9.16 -3.86
N ARG A 148 11.87 9.76 -3.26
CA ARG A 148 11.95 11.21 -2.96
C ARG A 148 12.51 12.00 -4.13
#